data_AF-A0A317CH28-F1
#
_entry.id   AF-A0A317CH28-F1
#
_cell.length_a   1.000
_cell.length_b   1.000
_cell.length_c   1.000
_cell.angle_alpha   90.00
_cell.angle_beta   90.00
_cell.angle_gamma   90.00
#
_symmetry.space_group_name_H-M   'P 1'
#
loop_
_entity.id
_entity.type
_entity.pdbx_description
1 polymer ?
#
loop_
_entity_poly.entity_id
_entity_poly.type
_entity_poly.pdbx_seq_one_letter_code
_entity_poly.pdbx_strand_id
1 'polypeptide(L)'
;MAGRNGLQRHQIILKQHNDKADYYVAWQAVFILRQFSVDEANRANITQDPAGFERTKAELATLHPSMQSGELDNFANHILGGIITQLRSVPVGILVDTYLFREYEELREIQEVVLTQQVHEYWAALNIDKSQFPQTIILANQHMNAAHAAMVDYQFPSPELTAPYKVAGMEAISVELLDLCLKHNSDGDQDKALIDEWAKRLNIQHLYRWV
;
A
#
# COMPACT_ATOMS: atom_id res chain seq x y z
N MET A 1 16.18 2.88 22.08
CA MET A 1 15.26 1.73 22.29
C MET A 1 14.53 1.51 20.98
N ALA A 2 14.54 0.29 20.42
CA ALA A 2 14.00 0.04 19.09
C ALA A 2 12.59 -0.58 19.11
N GLY A 3 12.14 -1.20 20.20
CA GLY A 3 10.80 -1.81 20.27
C GLY A 3 9.68 -0.81 20.58
N ARG A 4 8.45 -1.12 20.13
CA ARG A 4 7.23 -0.41 20.53
C ARG A 4 6.81 -0.79 21.96
N ASN A 5 6.03 0.06 22.62
CA ASN A 5 5.41 -0.20 23.94
C ASN A 5 6.42 -0.56 25.06
N GLY A 6 7.59 0.08 25.08
CA GLY A 6 8.60 -0.12 26.12
C GLY A 6 9.46 -1.39 25.95
N LEU A 7 9.32 -2.11 24.83
CA LEU A 7 10.15 -3.27 24.52
C LEU A 7 11.55 -2.84 24.07
N GLN A 8 12.56 -3.62 24.47
CA GLN A 8 13.95 -3.35 24.07
C GLN A 8 14.25 -3.70 22.60
N ARG A 9 13.47 -4.60 21.99
CA ARG A 9 13.70 -5.16 20.65
C ARG A 9 12.41 -5.17 19.82
N HIS A 10 12.55 -5.13 18.49
CA HIS A 10 11.47 -5.48 17.58
C HIS A 10 11.11 -6.96 17.73
N GLN A 11 9.81 -7.26 17.70
CA GLN A 11 9.30 -8.63 17.81
C GLN A 11 8.33 -8.88 16.65
N ILE A 12 8.56 -9.95 15.91
CA ILE A 12 7.60 -10.50 14.95
C ILE A 12 6.85 -11.62 15.68
N ILE A 13 5.54 -11.42 15.90
CA ILE A 13 4.70 -12.37 16.63
C ILE A 13 3.78 -13.06 15.63
N LEU A 14 4.00 -14.36 15.42
CA LEU A 14 3.11 -15.20 14.64
C LEU A 14 1.96 -15.67 15.53
N LYS A 15 0.72 -15.26 15.23
CA LYS A 15 -0.47 -15.71 15.97
C LYS A 15 -0.79 -17.18 15.69
N GLN A 16 -0.53 -17.64 14.48
CA GLN A 16 -0.68 -19.03 14.04
C GLN A 16 0.46 -19.32 13.06
N HIS A 17 1.15 -20.46 13.25
CA HIS A 17 2.14 -20.92 12.29
C HIS A 17 1.42 -21.68 11.18
N ASN A 18 1.61 -21.28 9.93
CA ASN A 18 1.15 -22.00 8.74
C ASN A 18 2.31 -22.13 7.74
N ASP A 19 2.04 -22.78 6.62
CA ASP A 19 2.94 -22.94 5.48
C ASP A 19 3.45 -21.62 4.87
N LYS A 20 2.73 -20.51 5.11
CA LYS A 20 3.09 -19.15 4.64
C LYS A 20 3.92 -18.37 5.66
N ALA A 21 4.15 -18.91 6.86
CA ALA A 21 4.76 -18.18 7.96
C ALA A 21 6.18 -17.70 7.64
N ASP A 22 7.00 -18.54 7.01
CA ASP A 22 8.39 -18.21 6.69
C ASP A 22 8.49 -17.01 5.75
N TYR A 23 7.63 -16.98 4.72
CA TYR A 23 7.50 -15.83 3.84
C TYR A 23 7.10 -14.55 4.59
N TYR A 24 6.07 -14.61 5.45
CA TYR A 24 5.65 -13.43 6.20
C TYR A 24 6.71 -12.95 7.19
N VAL A 25 7.46 -13.85 7.81
CA VAL A 25 8.59 -13.50 8.69
C VAL A 25 9.68 -12.81 7.89
N ALA A 26 10.07 -13.37 6.74
CA ALA A 26 11.09 -12.79 5.86
C ALA A 26 10.66 -11.40 5.37
N TRP A 27 9.42 -11.27 4.91
CA TRP A 27 8.84 -10.00 4.46
C TRP A 27 8.88 -8.94 5.56
N GLN A 28 8.42 -9.27 6.77
CA GLN A 28 8.44 -8.33 7.90
C GLN A 28 9.87 -7.99 8.33
N ALA A 29 10.80 -8.95 8.28
CA ALA A 29 12.20 -8.70 8.59
C ALA A 29 12.83 -7.72 7.59
N VAL A 30 12.64 -7.92 6.29
CA VAL A 30 13.15 -7.01 5.24
C VAL A 30 12.51 -5.63 5.37
N PHE A 31 11.20 -5.56 5.58
CA PHE A 31 10.50 -4.28 5.80
C PHE A 31 11.09 -3.50 6.99
N ILE A 32 11.31 -4.18 8.13
CA ILE A 32 11.92 -3.57 9.32
C ILE A 32 13.37 -3.14 9.04
N LEU A 33 14.18 -3.99 8.41
CA LEU A 33 15.56 -3.67 8.08
C LEU A 33 15.64 -2.42 7.19
N ARG A 34 14.77 -2.32 6.18
CA ARG A 34 14.66 -1.15 5.30
C ARG A 34 14.22 0.11 6.05
N GLN A 35 13.23 -0.01 6.94
CA GLN A 35 12.77 1.13 7.74
C GLN A 35 13.85 1.65 8.70
N PHE A 36 14.70 0.76 9.22
CA PHE A 36 15.71 1.10 10.23
C PHE A 36 17.14 1.22 9.68
N SER A 37 17.35 1.04 8.37
CA SER A 37 18.62 1.36 7.71
C SER A 37 18.85 2.86 7.57
N VAL A 38 17.80 3.67 7.77
CA VAL A 38 17.83 5.13 7.68
C VAL A 38 17.75 5.79 9.06
N ASP A 39 18.28 7.01 9.17
CA ASP A 39 18.16 7.84 10.36
C ASP A 39 16.70 8.11 10.74
N GLU A 40 16.43 8.35 12.02
CA GLU A 40 15.07 8.53 12.55
C GLU A 40 14.27 9.62 11.80
N ALA A 41 14.92 10.74 11.46
CA ALA A 41 14.30 11.83 10.69
C ALA A 41 13.91 11.43 9.25
N ASN A 42 14.51 10.37 8.70
CA ASN A 42 14.29 9.89 7.34
C ASN A 42 13.39 8.65 7.29
N ARG A 43 13.00 8.08 8.44
CA ARG A 43 12.06 6.95 8.48
C ARG A 43 10.74 7.35 7.84
N ALA A 44 10.29 6.58 6.86
CA ALA A 44 9.04 6.87 6.18
C ALA A 44 7.85 6.57 7.09
N ASN A 45 7.21 7.62 7.61
CA ASN A 45 5.96 7.51 8.33
C ASN A 45 5.07 8.71 8.02
N ILE A 46 3.81 8.43 7.71
CA ILE A 46 2.82 9.43 7.33
C ILE A 46 1.57 9.31 8.20
N THR A 47 0.92 10.43 8.43
CA THR A 47 -0.37 10.52 9.12
C THR A 47 -1.33 11.38 8.33
N GLN A 48 -2.61 11.38 8.71
CA GLN A 48 -3.63 12.21 8.08
C GLN A 48 -3.27 13.70 8.16
N ASP A 49 -3.42 14.38 7.02
CA ASP A 49 -3.39 15.83 6.98
C ASP A 49 -4.76 16.38 7.44
N PRO A 50 -4.82 17.30 8.41
CA PRO A 50 -6.09 17.85 8.89
C PRO A 50 -6.91 18.54 7.81
N ALA A 51 -6.29 19.23 6.85
CA ALA A 51 -7.03 19.89 5.77
C ALA A 51 -7.51 18.86 4.73
N GLY A 52 -6.72 17.81 4.46
CA GLY A 52 -7.16 16.65 3.69
C GLY A 52 -8.39 15.98 4.30
N PHE A 53 -8.36 15.76 5.61
CA PHE A 53 -9.47 15.18 6.36
C PHE A 53 -10.77 15.98 6.21
N GLU A 54 -10.74 17.30 6.48
CA GLU A 54 -11.92 18.15 6.38
C GLU A 54 -12.51 18.20 4.96
N ARG A 55 -11.65 18.21 3.92
CA ARG A 55 -12.10 18.15 2.52
C ARG A 55 -12.83 16.84 2.22
N THR A 56 -12.24 15.71 2.60
CA THR A 56 -12.86 14.39 2.40
C THR A 56 -14.17 14.26 3.16
N LYS A 57 -14.23 14.75 4.41
CA LYS A 57 -15.46 14.79 5.20
C LYS A 57 -16.56 15.61 4.51
N ALA A 58 -16.23 16.76 3.95
CA ALA A 58 -17.19 17.60 3.23
C ALA A 58 -17.74 16.92 1.96
N GLU A 59 -16.89 16.21 1.23
CA GLU A 59 -17.32 15.41 0.06
C GLU A 59 -18.24 14.26 0.50
N LEU A 60 -17.88 13.53 1.56
CA LEU A 60 -18.73 12.49 2.14
C LEU A 60 -20.09 13.03 2.61
N ALA A 61 -20.13 14.23 3.20
CA ALA A 61 -21.39 14.86 3.61
C ALA A 61 -22.31 15.14 2.40
N THR A 62 -21.73 15.40 1.22
CA THR A 62 -22.48 15.59 -0.02
C THR A 62 -23.04 14.26 -0.55
N LEU A 63 -22.25 13.17 -0.44
CA LEU A 63 -22.68 11.82 -0.85
C LEU A 63 -23.70 11.20 0.12
N HIS A 64 -23.62 11.56 1.40
CA HIS A 64 -24.42 11.00 2.49
C HIS A 64 -25.14 12.09 3.30
N PRO A 65 -26.11 12.81 2.72
CA PRO A 65 -26.73 13.98 3.35
C PRO A 65 -27.52 13.68 4.63
N SER A 66 -27.87 12.41 4.87
CA SER A 66 -28.57 11.98 6.09
C SER A 66 -27.62 11.60 7.25
N MET A 67 -26.32 11.49 6.99
CA MET A 67 -25.33 11.04 7.97
C MET A 67 -24.99 12.16 8.96
N GLN A 68 -24.94 11.84 10.25
CA GLN A 68 -24.63 12.81 11.30
C GLN A 68 -23.14 13.14 11.33
N SER A 69 -22.75 14.30 11.89
CA SER A 69 -21.34 14.73 11.89
C SER A 69 -20.38 13.70 12.51
N GLY A 70 -20.75 13.07 13.63
CA GLY A 70 -19.88 12.06 14.27
C GLY A 70 -19.74 10.78 13.45
N GLU A 71 -20.76 10.40 12.69
CA GLU A 71 -20.71 9.26 11.76
C GLU A 71 -19.83 9.61 10.55
N LEU A 72 -19.94 10.84 10.02
CA LEU A 72 -19.07 11.35 8.97
C LEU A 72 -17.60 11.40 9.41
N ASP A 73 -17.32 11.81 10.64
CA ASP A 73 -15.97 11.83 11.20
C ASP A 73 -15.37 10.42 11.25
N ASN A 74 -16.13 9.45 11.75
CA ASN A 74 -15.71 8.06 11.80
C ASN A 74 -15.50 7.49 10.39
N PHE A 75 -16.38 7.82 9.45
CA PHE A 75 -16.30 7.34 8.08
C PHE A 75 -15.07 7.91 7.36
N ALA A 76 -14.87 9.24 7.45
CA ALA A 76 -13.70 9.92 6.89
C ALA A 76 -12.40 9.37 7.49
N ASN A 77 -12.36 9.13 8.81
CA ASN A 77 -11.20 8.55 9.47
C ASN A 77 -10.88 7.15 8.95
N HIS A 78 -11.90 6.31 8.79
CA HIS A 78 -11.73 4.94 8.33
C HIS A 78 -11.17 4.91 6.90
N ILE A 79 -11.78 5.64 5.97
CA ILE A 79 -11.37 5.58 4.55
C ILE A 79 -9.99 6.22 4.35
N LEU A 80 -9.71 7.35 5.00
CA LEU A 80 -8.41 8.01 4.89
C LEU A 80 -7.32 7.21 5.60
N GLY A 81 -7.61 6.64 6.77
CA GLY A 81 -6.69 5.74 7.46
C GLY A 81 -6.29 4.56 6.58
N GLY A 82 -7.25 3.97 5.85
CA GLY A 82 -7.01 2.93 4.87
C GLY A 82 -6.11 3.38 3.72
N ILE A 83 -6.45 4.46 3.03
CA ILE A 83 -5.67 4.98 1.89
C ILE A 83 -4.26 5.39 2.29
N ILE A 84 -4.09 6.07 3.43
CA ILE A 84 -2.77 6.50 3.90
C ILE A 84 -1.92 5.30 4.30
N THR A 85 -2.52 4.29 4.94
CA THR A 85 -1.84 3.03 5.23
C THR A 85 -1.39 2.34 3.96
N GLN A 86 -2.26 2.28 2.95
CA GLN A 86 -1.95 1.68 1.66
C GLN A 86 -0.84 2.43 0.93
N LEU A 87 -0.91 3.76 0.86
CA LEU A 87 0.11 4.61 0.24
C LEU A 87 1.48 4.46 0.92
N ARG A 88 1.51 4.34 2.25
CA ARG A 88 2.76 4.09 2.98
C ARG A 88 3.32 2.69 2.71
N SER A 89 2.44 1.69 2.61
CA SER A 89 2.84 0.28 2.65
C SER A 89 3.04 -0.36 1.29
N VAL A 90 2.20 -0.08 0.29
CA VAL A 90 2.23 -0.75 -1.03
C VAL A 90 3.51 -0.46 -1.83
N PRO A 91 3.94 0.80 -2.06
CA PRO A 91 5.17 1.06 -2.82
C PRO A 91 6.40 0.41 -2.16
N VAL A 92 6.50 0.50 -0.83
CA VAL A 92 7.59 -0.13 -0.08
C VAL A 92 7.46 -1.66 -0.09
N GLY A 93 6.24 -2.20 0.00
CA GLY A 93 5.96 -3.62 -0.10
C GLY A 93 6.43 -4.21 -1.43
N ILE A 94 6.14 -3.53 -2.54
CA ILE A 94 6.66 -3.91 -3.87
C ILE A 94 8.19 -4.02 -3.88
N LEU A 95 8.90 -3.09 -3.22
CA LEU A 95 10.36 -3.15 -3.12
C LEU A 95 10.82 -4.34 -2.26
N VAL A 96 10.14 -4.61 -1.15
CA VAL A 96 10.41 -5.77 -0.28
C VAL A 96 10.21 -7.08 -1.05
N ASP A 97 9.10 -7.21 -1.78
CA ASP A 97 8.80 -8.40 -2.57
C ASP A 97 9.75 -8.59 -3.75
N THR A 98 10.17 -7.49 -4.37
CA THR A 98 11.21 -7.49 -5.41
C THR A 98 12.56 -7.94 -4.86
N TYR A 99 12.94 -7.45 -3.68
CA TYR A 99 14.16 -7.85 -3.00
C TYR A 99 14.13 -9.34 -2.62
N LEU A 100 13.03 -9.82 -2.01
CA LEU A 100 12.91 -11.22 -1.62
C LEU A 100 12.98 -12.17 -2.81
N PHE A 101 12.27 -11.85 -3.90
CA PHE A 101 12.30 -12.64 -5.12
C PHE A 101 13.71 -12.76 -5.71
N ARG A 102 14.48 -11.66 -5.66
CA ARG A 102 15.85 -11.58 -6.18
C ARG A 102 16.83 -12.37 -5.33
N GLU A 103 16.77 -12.22 -4.00
CA GLU A 103 17.81 -12.71 -3.09
C GLU A 103 17.54 -14.10 -2.49
N TYR A 104 16.28 -14.55 -2.45
CA TYR A 104 15.89 -15.80 -1.76
C TYR A 104 15.05 -16.68 -2.68
N GLU A 105 15.71 -17.51 -3.48
CA GLU A 105 15.04 -18.38 -4.46
C GLU A 105 14.10 -19.38 -3.78
N GLU A 106 14.45 -19.83 -2.58
CA GLU A 106 13.67 -20.77 -1.77
C GLU A 106 12.30 -20.22 -1.34
N LEU A 107 12.11 -18.90 -1.36
CA LEU A 107 10.83 -18.26 -1.02
C LEU A 107 9.91 -18.06 -2.22
N ARG A 108 10.39 -18.23 -3.46
CA ARG A 108 9.63 -17.84 -4.67
C ARG A 108 8.32 -18.61 -4.81
N GLU A 109 8.31 -19.92 -4.54
CA GLU A 109 7.10 -20.74 -4.64
C GLU A 109 6.01 -20.26 -3.68
N ILE A 110 6.36 -20.04 -2.42
CA ILE A 110 5.41 -19.56 -1.42
C ILE A 110 5.03 -18.09 -1.65
N GLN A 111 5.96 -17.27 -2.15
CA GLN A 111 5.71 -15.90 -2.55
C GLN A 111 4.68 -15.81 -3.67
N GLU A 112 4.82 -16.62 -4.74
CA GLU A 112 3.86 -16.68 -5.84
C GLU A 112 2.44 -16.99 -5.33
N VAL A 113 2.31 -18.00 -4.48
CA VAL A 113 1.03 -18.41 -3.89
C VAL A 113 0.40 -17.26 -3.08
N VAL A 114 1.19 -16.61 -2.22
CA VAL A 114 0.69 -15.54 -1.36
C VAL A 114 0.32 -14.29 -2.18
N LEU A 115 1.19 -13.85 -3.08
CA LEU A 115 0.98 -12.64 -3.87
C LEU A 115 -0.19 -12.80 -4.86
N THR A 116 -0.30 -13.97 -5.51
CA THR A 116 -1.43 -14.29 -6.38
C THR A 116 -2.75 -14.26 -5.62
N GLN A 117 -2.78 -14.85 -4.42
CA GLN A 117 -3.97 -14.80 -3.57
C GLN A 117 -4.34 -13.34 -3.20
N GLN A 118 -3.37 -12.52 -2.83
CA GLN A 118 -3.61 -11.11 -2.49
C GLN A 118 -4.19 -10.33 -3.69
N VAL A 119 -3.66 -10.53 -4.89
CA VAL A 119 -4.19 -9.87 -6.10
C VAL A 119 -5.65 -10.24 -6.35
N HIS A 120 -6.02 -11.52 -6.18
CA HIS A 120 -7.42 -11.96 -6.29
C HIS A 120 -8.33 -11.30 -5.25
N GLU A 121 -7.86 -11.15 -4.01
CA GLU A 121 -8.61 -10.46 -2.95
C GLU A 121 -8.87 -8.98 -3.32
N TYR A 122 -7.93 -8.33 -4.01
CA TYR A 122 -8.06 -6.93 -4.42
C TYR A 122 -9.09 -6.69 -5.51
N TRP A 123 -9.44 -7.71 -6.32
CA TRP A 123 -10.43 -7.55 -7.39
C TRP A 123 -11.82 -7.13 -6.89
N ALA A 124 -12.15 -7.44 -5.64
CA ALA A 124 -13.37 -6.95 -5.01
C ALA A 124 -13.46 -5.41 -5.03
N ALA A 125 -12.31 -4.71 -4.95
CA ALA A 125 -12.26 -3.25 -4.99
C ALA A 125 -12.72 -2.67 -6.33
N LEU A 126 -12.63 -3.41 -7.43
CA LEU A 126 -13.09 -2.97 -8.76
C LEU A 126 -14.62 -2.83 -8.84
N ASN A 127 -15.35 -3.51 -7.94
CA ASN A 127 -16.80 -3.53 -7.90
C ASN A 127 -17.39 -2.63 -6.80
N ILE A 128 -16.57 -1.78 -6.16
CA ILE A 128 -17.05 -0.81 -5.17
C ILE A 128 -18.07 0.14 -5.81
N ASP A 129 -19.18 0.38 -5.11
CA ASP A 129 -20.16 1.38 -5.50
C ASP A 129 -19.56 2.80 -5.42
N LYS A 130 -19.28 3.37 -6.59
CA LYS A 130 -18.66 4.68 -6.74
C LYS A 130 -19.50 5.83 -6.18
N SER A 131 -20.80 5.63 -5.97
CA SER A 131 -21.67 6.65 -5.36
C SER A 131 -21.44 6.83 -3.87
N GLN A 132 -20.82 5.85 -3.20
CA GLN A 132 -20.70 5.80 -1.75
C GLN A 132 -19.41 6.45 -1.23
N PHE A 133 -18.44 6.72 -2.09
CA PHE A 133 -17.12 7.22 -1.68
C PHE A 133 -16.61 8.30 -2.63
N PRO A 134 -15.75 9.22 -2.14
CA PRO A 134 -15.00 10.13 -2.98
C PRO A 134 -14.25 9.41 -4.11
N GLN A 135 -14.39 9.91 -5.33
CA GLN A 135 -13.83 9.24 -6.51
C GLN A 135 -12.30 9.11 -6.41
N THR A 136 -11.62 10.14 -5.89
CA THR A 136 -10.17 10.15 -5.68
C THR A 136 -9.71 9.02 -4.76
N ILE A 137 -10.49 8.68 -3.73
CA ILE A 137 -10.18 7.62 -2.76
C ILE A 137 -10.29 6.25 -3.43
N ILE A 138 -11.37 6.01 -4.18
CA ILE A 138 -11.57 4.74 -4.90
C ILE A 138 -10.45 4.54 -5.94
N LEU A 139 -10.18 5.56 -6.76
CA LEU A 139 -9.18 5.46 -7.81
C LEU A 139 -7.78 5.25 -7.22
N ALA A 140 -7.42 5.95 -6.15
CA ALA A 140 -6.15 5.74 -5.48
C ALA A 140 -5.98 4.30 -5.00
N ASN A 141 -7.01 3.72 -4.36
CA ASN A 141 -6.99 2.32 -3.93
C ASN A 141 -6.82 1.36 -5.11
N GLN A 142 -7.65 1.52 -6.15
CA GLN A 142 -7.65 0.63 -7.31
C GLN A 142 -6.33 0.72 -8.10
N HIS A 143 -5.76 1.91 -8.25
CA HIS A 143 -4.48 2.10 -8.94
C HIS A 143 -3.31 1.48 -8.17
N MET A 144 -3.27 1.61 -6.83
CA MET A 144 -2.25 0.95 -6.01
C MET A 144 -2.38 -0.59 -6.08
N ASN A 145 -3.61 -1.12 -6.06
CA ASN A 145 -3.85 -2.55 -6.27
C ASN A 145 -3.42 -3.01 -7.66
N ALA A 146 -3.69 -2.21 -8.70
CA ALA A 146 -3.28 -2.50 -10.07
C ALA A 146 -1.76 -2.52 -10.22
N ALA A 147 -1.05 -1.58 -9.58
CA ALA A 147 0.42 -1.55 -9.57
C ALA A 147 1.01 -2.79 -8.87
N HIS A 148 0.42 -3.23 -7.76
CA HIS A 148 0.81 -4.48 -7.11
C HIS A 148 0.55 -5.69 -8.03
N ALA A 149 -0.63 -5.78 -8.67
CA ALA A 149 -0.91 -6.85 -9.63
C ALA A 149 0.08 -6.87 -10.82
N ALA A 150 0.49 -5.69 -11.31
CA ALA A 150 1.50 -5.57 -12.34
C ALA A 150 2.89 -6.06 -11.86
N MET A 151 3.25 -5.81 -10.59
CA MET A 151 4.47 -6.34 -9.99
C MET A 151 4.43 -7.88 -9.95
N VAL A 152 3.31 -8.46 -9.51
CA VAL A 152 3.15 -9.92 -9.45
C VAL A 152 3.24 -10.55 -10.84
N ASP A 153 2.54 -10.00 -11.83
CA ASP A 153 2.62 -10.45 -13.24
C ASP A 153 4.04 -10.28 -13.82
N TYR A 154 4.78 -9.25 -13.40
CA TYR A 154 6.17 -9.08 -13.81
C TYR A 154 7.11 -10.15 -13.24
N GLN A 155 6.92 -10.57 -11.99
CA GLN A 155 7.73 -11.61 -11.33
C GLN A 155 7.31 -13.04 -11.71
N PHE A 156 6.00 -13.25 -11.79
CA PHE A 156 5.32 -14.52 -12.04
C PHE A 156 4.34 -14.32 -13.20
N PRO A 157 4.81 -14.38 -14.46
CA PRO A 157 4.01 -14.06 -15.64
C PRO A 157 2.66 -14.79 -15.66
N SER A 158 1.60 -14.01 -15.47
CA SER A 158 0.21 -14.47 -15.44
C SER A 158 -0.71 -13.31 -15.84
N PRO A 159 -1.02 -13.19 -17.15
CA PRO A 159 -1.85 -12.10 -17.67
C PRO A 159 -3.24 -12.02 -17.04
N GLU A 160 -3.72 -13.11 -16.45
CA GLU A 160 -5.00 -13.19 -15.74
C GLU A 160 -5.03 -12.25 -14.53
N LEU A 161 -3.89 -12.03 -13.86
CA LEU A 161 -3.78 -11.19 -12.67
C LEU A 161 -4.02 -9.70 -12.99
N THR A 162 -3.61 -9.25 -14.17
CA THR A 162 -3.71 -7.84 -14.59
C THR A 162 -4.94 -7.57 -15.47
N ALA A 163 -5.53 -8.59 -16.09
CA ALA A 163 -6.64 -8.44 -17.02
C ALA A 163 -7.83 -7.61 -16.48
N PRO A 164 -8.33 -7.81 -15.24
CA PRO A 164 -9.43 -7.00 -14.71
C PRO A 164 -9.11 -5.50 -14.63
N TYR A 165 -7.86 -5.16 -14.27
CA TYR A 165 -7.40 -3.77 -14.19
C TYR A 165 -7.24 -3.14 -15.58
N LYS A 166 -6.80 -3.92 -16.57
CA LYS A 166 -6.71 -3.46 -17.97
C LYS A 166 -8.09 -3.14 -18.54
N VAL A 167 -9.07 -4.01 -18.31
CA VAL A 167 -10.47 -3.76 -18.69
C VAL A 167 -11.03 -2.50 -18.00
N ALA A 168 -10.63 -2.25 -16.76
CA ALA A 168 -10.99 -1.03 -16.02
C ALA A 168 -10.21 0.22 -16.45
N GLY A 169 -9.32 0.13 -17.46
CA GLY A 169 -8.56 1.26 -18.00
C GLY A 169 -7.33 1.66 -17.17
N MET A 170 -6.82 0.77 -16.31
CA MET A 170 -5.75 1.09 -15.35
C MET A 170 -4.34 0.64 -15.79
N GLU A 171 -4.18 0.16 -17.03
CA GLU A 171 -2.91 -0.39 -17.51
C GLU A 171 -1.76 0.64 -17.48
N ALA A 172 -2.00 1.85 -17.96
CA ALA A 172 -0.96 2.87 -18.03
C ALA A 172 -0.47 3.27 -16.63
N ILE A 173 -1.40 3.49 -15.69
CA ILE A 173 -1.05 3.93 -14.33
C ILE A 173 -0.43 2.81 -13.50
N SER A 174 -0.82 1.54 -13.70
CA SER A 174 -0.21 0.42 -12.98
C SER A 174 1.26 0.24 -13.38
N VAL A 175 1.56 0.31 -14.68
CA VAL A 175 2.92 0.22 -15.21
C VAL A 175 3.76 1.42 -14.75
N GLU A 176 3.18 2.63 -14.79
CA GLU A 176 3.87 3.85 -14.35
C GLU A 176 4.27 3.79 -12.87
N LEU A 177 3.35 3.39 -11.99
CA LEU A 177 3.63 3.26 -10.55
C LEU A 177 4.66 2.16 -10.26
N LEU A 178 4.58 1.03 -10.97
CA LEU A 178 5.58 -0.03 -10.87
C LEU A 178 6.96 0.44 -11.33
N ASP A 179 7.04 1.16 -12.45
CA ASP A 179 8.29 1.68 -13.00
C ASP A 179 8.98 2.65 -12.02
N LEU A 180 8.22 3.44 -11.25
CA LEU A 180 8.79 4.22 -10.14
C LEU A 180 9.50 3.29 -9.13
N CYS A 181 8.86 2.22 -8.67
CA CYS A 181 9.50 1.28 -7.74
C CYS A 181 10.76 0.65 -8.35
N LEU A 182 10.70 0.19 -9.60
CA LEU A 182 11.84 -0.46 -10.25
C LEU A 182 13.03 0.49 -10.46
N LYS A 183 12.78 1.79 -10.67
CA LYS A 183 13.82 2.83 -10.76
C LYS A 183 14.45 3.16 -9.40
N HIS A 184 13.66 3.06 -8.32
CA HIS A 184 14.09 3.30 -6.94
C HIS A 184 14.77 2.09 -6.29
N ASN A 185 15.05 1.01 -7.03
CA ASN A 185 15.61 -0.27 -6.56
C ASN A 185 17.08 -0.22 -6.07
N SER A 186 17.56 0.95 -5.63
CA SER A 186 18.80 1.05 -4.85
C SER A 186 18.52 0.71 -3.38
N ASP A 187 19.45 0.00 -2.74
CA ASP A 187 19.40 -0.42 -1.32
C ASP A 187 19.52 0.75 -0.31
N GLY A 188 18.94 1.93 -0.60
CA GLY A 188 19.05 3.13 0.24
C GLY A 188 17.90 4.15 0.16
N ASP A 189 17.67 4.82 1.29
CA ASP A 189 17.23 6.20 1.59
C ASP A 189 16.17 6.94 0.74
N GLN A 190 15.27 6.26 0.02
CA GLN A 190 14.30 6.99 -0.84
C GLN A 190 12.82 6.62 -0.66
N ASP A 191 12.46 5.88 0.39
CA ASP A 191 11.05 5.52 0.63
C ASP A 191 10.13 6.75 0.74
N LYS A 192 10.61 7.84 1.35
CA LYS A 192 9.85 9.10 1.39
C LYS A 192 9.59 9.68 0.00
N ALA A 193 10.63 9.73 -0.83
CA ALA A 193 10.53 10.24 -2.19
C ALA A 193 9.60 9.37 -3.04
N LEU A 194 9.70 8.05 -2.95
CA LEU A 194 8.82 7.12 -3.65
C LEU A 194 7.35 7.30 -3.23
N ILE A 195 7.09 7.42 -1.93
CA ILE A 195 5.73 7.67 -1.41
C ILE A 195 5.19 9.00 -1.91
N ASP A 196 5.99 10.07 -1.89
CA ASP A 196 5.61 11.39 -2.41
C ASP A 196 5.34 11.36 -3.92
N GLU A 197 6.15 10.62 -4.69
CA GLU A 197 5.95 10.44 -6.13
C GLU A 197 4.67 9.67 -6.44
N TRP A 198 4.42 8.56 -5.75
CA TRP A 198 3.16 7.81 -5.84
C TRP A 198 1.97 8.69 -5.49
N ALA A 199 2.05 9.43 -4.38
CA ALA A 199 0.99 10.32 -3.94
C ALA A 199 0.66 11.40 -4.98
N LYS A 200 1.69 11.92 -5.66
CA LYS A 200 1.53 12.89 -6.73
C LYS A 200 0.86 12.30 -7.96
N ARG A 201 1.27 11.10 -8.40
CA ARG A 201 0.63 10.40 -9.54
C ARG A 201 -0.82 10.03 -9.24
N LEU A 202 -1.11 9.68 -7.99
CA LEU A 202 -2.45 9.35 -7.51
C LEU A 202 -3.30 10.58 -7.14
N ASN A 203 -2.72 11.79 -7.18
CA ASN A 203 -3.36 13.05 -6.78
C ASN A 203 -3.88 13.06 -5.32
N ILE A 204 -3.14 12.44 -4.40
CA ILE A 204 -3.51 12.30 -2.97
C ILE A 204 -2.47 12.89 -1.99
N GLN A 205 -1.46 13.60 -2.50
CA GLN A 205 -0.43 14.28 -1.69
C GLN A 205 -0.97 15.24 -0.62
N HIS A 206 -2.22 15.68 -0.78
CA HIS A 206 -2.89 16.59 0.15
C HIS A 206 -3.66 15.88 1.27
N LEU A 207 -3.63 14.54 1.31
CA LEU A 207 -4.33 13.71 2.31
C LEU A 207 -3.44 13.34 3.50
N TYR A 208 -2.13 13.45 3.38
CA TYR A 208 -1.20 13.09 4.44
C TYR A 208 -0.14 14.15 4.68
N ARG A 209 0.55 13.98 5.81
CA ARG A 209 1.77 14.70 6.16
C ARG A 209 2.78 13.75 6.80
N TRP A 210 4.06 14.09 6.67
CA TRP A 210 5.17 13.39 7.33
C TRP A 210 5.16 13.62 8.85
N VAL A 211 5.56 12.61 9.62
CA VAL A 211 5.69 12.64 11.09
C VAL A 211 6.98 11.99 11.57
#